data_AF-A0A4Q7YNK3-F1
#
_entry.id   AF-A0A4Q7YNK3-F1
#
_cell.length_a   1.000
_cell.length_b   1.000
_cell.length_c   1.000
_cell.angle_alpha   90.00
_cell.angle_beta   90.00
_cell.angle_gamma   90.00
#
_symmetry.space_group_name_H-M   'P 1'
#
loop_
_entity.id
_entity.type
_entity.pdbx_description
1 polymer ?
#
loop_
_entity_poly.entity_id
_entity_poly.type
_entity_poly.pdbx_seq_one_letter_code
_entity_poly.pdbx_strand_id
1 'polypeptide(L)'
;MAYQEKRLRRIYERTSGRCHICHKKVVWANYGRLDLRGAWEVEHSIPRAKGGSDHLTNLYPACIGCNRAKGSKSTRSARAKHGKVRAPLSRGGRLWARIENAVAGSLLGVVAGSFVSAEGALVGSWIGWTLGYLKPPE
;
A
#
# COMPACT_ATOMS: atom_id res chain seq x y z
N MET A 1 -22.04 -9.44 8.95
CA MET A 1 -21.42 -8.99 10.21
C MET A 1 -21.16 -7.49 10.10
N ALA A 2 -21.80 -6.67 10.94
CA ALA A 2 -21.47 -5.25 11.02
C ALA A 2 -20.18 -5.09 11.85
N TYR A 3 -19.11 -4.56 11.25
CA TYR A 3 -17.91 -4.21 12.00
C TYR A 3 -18.16 -2.90 12.77
N GLN A 4 -17.68 -2.81 14.01
CA GLN A 4 -17.58 -1.51 14.70
C GLN A 4 -16.72 -0.56 13.85
N GLU A 5 -17.14 0.70 13.70
CA GLU A 5 -16.50 1.68 12.81
C GLU A 5 -14.98 1.80 13.07
N LYS A 6 -14.57 1.84 14.33
CA LYS A 6 -13.15 1.86 14.73
C LYS A 6 -12.36 0.67 14.19
N ARG A 7 -12.95 -0.52 14.19
CA ARG A 7 -12.31 -1.74 13.66
C ARG A 7 -12.22 -1.67 12.14
N LEU A 8 -13.27 -1.22 11.47
CA LEU A 8 -13.28 -1.04 10.03
C LEU A 8 -12.22 -0.02 9.58
N ARG A 9 -12.05 1.08 10.32
CA ARG A 9 -11.04 2.12 10.04
C ARG A 9 -9.64 1.55 10.14
N ARG A 10 -9.35 0.77 11.19
CA ARG A 10 -8.06 0.08 11.34
C ARG A 10 -7.76 -0.82 10.15
N ILE A 11 -8.74 -1.58 9.66
CA ILE A 11 -8.58 -2.45 8.48
C ILE A 11 -8.25 -1.60 7.24
N TYR A 12 -9.04 -0.56 6.98
CA TYR A 12 -8.84 0.34 5.83
C TYR A 12 -7.45 0.98 5.82
N GLU A 13 -6.96 1.41 6.99
CA GLU A 13 -5.68 2.10 7.13
C GLU A 13 -4.46 1.20 6.95
N ARG A 14 -4.59 -0.13 7.12
CA ARG A 14 -3.47 -1.08 6.94
C ARG A 14 -2.79 -0.97 5.59
N THR A 15 -3.53 -0.54 4.58
CA THR A 15 -3.09 -0.44 3.17
C THR A 15 -3.21 0.99 2.64
N SER A 16 -3.41 1.96 3.53
CA SER A 16 -3.64 3.36 3.15
C SER A 16 -4.83 3.56 2.20
N GLY A 17 -5.92 2.79 2.40
CA GLY A 17 -7.10 2.87 1.53
C GLY A 17 -6.87 2.28 0.14
N ARG A 18 -6.15 1.15 0.05
CA ARG A 18 -5.92 0.44 -1.22
C ARG A 18 -6.31 -1.01 -1.09
N CYS A 19 -6.86 -1.59 -2.15
CA CYS A 19 -7.10 -3.03 -2.17
C CYS A 19 -5.78 -3.79 -1.96
N HIS A 20 -5.75 -4.69 -0.98
CA HIS A 20 -4.55 -5.48 -0.68
C HIS A 20 -4.16 -6.51 -1.75
N ILE A 21 -5.02 -6.70 -2.75
CA ILE A 21 -4.84 -7.63 -3.88
C ILE A 21 -4.34 -6.86 -5.11
N CYS A 22 -5.11 -5.90 -5.63
CA CYS A 22 -4.80 -5.20 -6.88
C CYS A 22 -4.18 -3.79 -6.70
N HIS A 23 -4.05 -3.30 -5.46
CA HIS A 23 -3.46 -2.01 -5.09
C HIS A 23 -4.22 -0.75 -5.57
N LYS A 24 -5.36 -0.91 -6.24
CA LYS A 24 -6.27 0.20 -6.60
C LYS A 24 -6.82 0.87 -5.34
N LYS A 25 -7.02 2.19 -5.41
CA LYS A 25 -7.61 2.96 -4.31
C LYS A 25 -9.05 2.52 -4.05
N VAL A 26 -9.41 2.39 -2.79
CA VAL A 26 -10.78 2.18 -2.32
C VAL A 26 -11.22 3.40 -1.53
N VAL A 27 -12.53 3.68 -1.51
CA VAL A 27 -13.09 4.87 -0.87
C VAL A 27 -13.72 4.44 0.44
N TRP A 28 -13.28 5.04 1.55
CA TRP A 28 -13.78 4.74 2.90
C TRP A 28 -15.31 4.66 2.97
N ALA A 29 -15.99 5.69 2.47
CA ALA A 29 -17.45 5.81 2.46
C ALA A 29 -18.18 4.75 1.61
N ASN A 30 -17.47 4.05 0.72
CA ASN A 30 -18.05 3.07 -0.20
C ASN A 30 -17.92 1.62 0.32
N TYR A 31 -17.76 1.44 1.64
CA TYR A 31 -17.77 0.11 2.24
C TYR A 31 -19.12 -0.59 2.00
N GLY A 32 -19.08 -1.80 1.41
CA GLY A 32 -20.28 -2.61 1.12
C GLY A 32 -21.21 -2.08 0.02
N ARG A 33 -20.84 -0.99 -0.68
CA ARG A 33 -21.69 -0.36 -1.72
C ARG A 33 -21.33 -0.87 -3.11
N LEU A 34 -21.98 -1.96 -3.55
CA LEU A 34 -21.63 -2.75 -4.75
C LEU A 34 -21.39 -1.93 -6.03
N ASP A 35 -22.21 -0.92 -6.28
CA ASP A 35 -22.24 -0.20 -7.56
C ASP A 35 -21.37 1.07 -7.59
N LEU A 36 -20.60 1.33 -6.52
CA LEU A 36 -19.77 2.53 -6.44
C LEU A 36 -18.32 2.27 -6.83
N ARG A 37 -17.72 3.24 -7.54
CA ARG A 37 -16.29 3.23 -7.81
C ARG A 37 -15.50 3.25 -6.50
N GLY A 38 -14.53 2.35 -6.38
CA GLY A 38 -13.74 2.22 -5.15
C GLY A 38 -14.50 1.55 -4.00
N ALA A 39 -15.62 0.90 -4.27
CA ALA A 39 -16.30 0.05 -3.31
C ALA A 39 -15.42 -1.10 -2.85
N TRP A 40 -15.58 -1.46 -1.58
CA TRP A 40 -14.71 -2.42 -0.93
C TRP A 40 -15.40 -3.14 0.22
N GLU A 41 -14.85 -4.30 0.55
CA GLU A 41 -15.27 -5.14 1.65
C GLU A 41 -14.04 -5.57 2.46
N VAL A 42 -14.29 -6.03 3.69
CA VAL A 42 -13.26 -6.69 4.50
C VAL A 42 -13.01 -8.07 3.93
N GLU A 43 -11.74 -8.38 3.70
CA GLU A 43 -11.29 -9.68 3.19
C GLU A 43 -10.20 -10.29 4.08
N HIS A 44 -10.27 -11.60 4.23
CA HIS A 44 -9.33 -12.44 4.95
C HIS A 44 -8.16 -12.87 4.05
N SER A 45 -6.93 -12.57 4.47
CA SER A 45 -5.72 -12.99 3.77
C SER A 45 -5.58 -14.53 3.74
N ILE A 46 -5.86 -15.18 4.86
CA ILE A 46 -6.09 -16.62 4.96
C ILE A 46 -7.61 -16.80 4.99
N PRO A 47 -8.23 -17.46 4.00
CA PRO A 47 -9.68 -17.65 3.98
C PRO A 47 -10.20 -18.39 5.22
N ARG A 48 -11.40 -18.05 5.70
CA ARG A 48 -12.03 -18.75 6.84
C ARG A 48 -12.17 -20.26 6.62
N ALA A 49 -12.54 -20.66 5.41
CA ALA A 49 -12.62 -22.08 5.00
C ALA A 49 -11.27 -22.83 5.11
N LYS A 50 -10.16 -22.13 5.34
CA LYS A 50 -8.82 -22.67 5.56
C LYS A 50 -8.26 -22.30 6.94
N GLY A 51 -9.13 -22.06 7.92
CA GLY A 51 -8.74 -21.72 9.30
C GLY A 51 -8.35 -20.25 9.51
N GLY A 52 -8.69 -19.36 8.58
CA GLY A 52 -8.40 -17.94 8.71
C GLY A 52 -9.12 -17.26 9.87
N SER A 53 -8.36 -16.59 10.74
CA SER A 53 -8.92 -15.88 11.91
C SER A 53 -9.54 -14.53 11.55
N ASP A 54 -10.42 -14.03 12.43
CA ASP A 54 -10.97 -12.67 12.36
C ASP A 54 -10.05 -11.61 13.01
N HIS A 55 -8.82 -11.97 13.37
CA HIS A 55 -7.86 -11.01 13.93
C HIS A 55 -7.47 -9.96 12.89
N LEU A 56 -7.22 -8.73 13.35
CA LEU A 56 -6.86 -7.60 12.47
C LEU A 56 -5.65 -7.88 11.58
N THR A 57 -4.73 -8.76 11.99
CA THR A 57 -3.56 -9.18 11.21
C THR A 57 -3.94 -9.94 9.94
N ASN A 58 -5.07 -10.65 9.95
CA ASN A 58 -5.58 -11.40 8.80
C ASN A 58 -6.58 -10.60 7.95
N LEU A 59 -7.06 -9.44 8.42
CA LEU A 59 -8.09 -8.66 7.74
C LEU A 59 -7.52 -7.49 6.94
N TYR A 60 -8.00 -7.33 5.70
CA TYR A 60 -7.58 -6.27 4.79
C TYR A 60 -8.77 -5.69 4.02
N PRO A 61 -8.66 -4.46 3.49
CA PRO A 61 -9.62 -3.94 2.54
C PRO A 61 -9.36 -4.57 1.16
N ALA A 62 -10.42 -4.95 0.47
CA ALA A 62 -10.35 -5.42 -0.91
C ALA A 62 -11.48 -4.84 -1.76
N CYS A 63 -11.20 -4.54 -3.03
CA CYS A 63 -12.28 -4.30 -3.99
C CYS A 63 -13.21 -5.50 -4.00
N ILE A 64 -14.52 -5.27 -4.11
CA ILE A 64 -15.52 -6.34 -4.06
C ILE A 64 -15.24 -7.42 -5.12
N GLY A 65 -14.90 -7.02 -6.35
CA GLY A 65 -14.52 -7.97 -7.41
C GLY A 65 -13.28 -8.80 -7.07
N CYS A 66 -12.23 -8.19 -6.51
CA CYS A 66 -11.03 -8.92 -6.09
C CYS A 66 -11.31 -9.89 -4.93
N ASN A 67 -12.15 -9.46 -3.97
CA ASN A 67 -12.59 -10.27 -2.84
C ASN A 67 -13.30 -11.54 -3.33
N ARG A 68 -14.36 -11.36 -4.14
CA ARG A 68 -15.16 -12.46 -4.70
C ARG A 68 -14.37 -13.37 -5.62
N ALA A 69 -13.50 -12.81 -6.46
CA ALA A 69 -12.65 -13.61 -7.37
C ALA A 69 -11.59 -14.44 -6.63
N LYS A 70 -11.12 -13.98 -5.45
CA LYS A 70 -10.22 -14.76 -4.60
C LYS A 70 -10.98 -15.92 -3.95
N GLY A 71 -12.10 -15.65 -3.28
CA GLY A 71 -12.83 -16.65 -2.51
C GLY A 71 -11.91 -17.40 -1.53
N SER A 72 -11.87 -18.74 -1.63
CA SER A 72 -11.02 -19.62 -0.79
C SER A 72 -9.60 -19.83 -1.35
N LYS A 73 -9.23 -19.17 -2.45
CA LYS A 73 -7.87 -19.25 -3.03
C LYS A 73 -6.87 -18.47 -2.18
N SER A 74 -5.59 -18.77 -2.33
CA SER A 74 -4.53 -18.12 -1.55
C SER A 74 -4.38 -16.65 -1.97
N THR A 75 -4.09 -15.77 -1.00
CA THR A 75 -3.80 -14.36 -1.30
C THR A 75 -2.61 -14.19 -2.24
N ARG A 76 -1.61 -15.08 -2.17
CA ARG A 76 -0.48 -15.10 -3.11
C ARG A 76 -0.96 -15.25 -4.55
N SER A 77 -1.81 -16.25 -4.82
CA SER A 77 -2.36 -16.48 -6.16
C SER A 77 -3.24 -15.32 -6.65
N ALA A 78 -4.04 -14.73 -5.76
CA ALA A 78 -4.89 -13.59 -6.09
C ALA A 78 -4.08 -12.34 -6.45
N ARG A 79 -3.02 -12.05 -5.70
CA ARG A 79 -2.10 -10.93 -5.98
C ARG A 79 -1.30 -11.13 -7.26
N ALA A 80 -0.84 -12.36 -7.51
CA ALA A 80 -0.04 -12.68 -8.71
C ALA A 80 -0.78 -12.33 -10.01
N LYS A 81 -2.11 -12.53 -10.06
CA LYS A 81 -2.97 -12.12 -11.19
C LYS A 81 -2.94 -10.62 -11.49
N HIS A 82 -2.49 -9.79 -10.55
CA HIS A 82 -2.33 -8.35 -10.69
C HIS A 82 -0.85 -7.91 -10.67
N GLY A 83 0.09 -8.85 -10.83
CA GLY A 83 1.53 -8.57 -10.76
C GLY A 83 1.99 -8.10 -9.38
N LYS A 84 1.28 -8.48 -8.31
CA LYS A 84 1.60 -8.09 -6.93
C LYS A 84 2.12 -9.28 -6.13
N VAL A 85 3.08 -9.01 -5.24
CA VAL A 85 3.64 -10.02 -4.33
C VAL A 85 3.20 -9.79 -2.88
N ARG A 86 3.04 -8.53 -2.48
CA ARG A 86 2.72 -8.11 -1.10
C ARG A 86 1.56 -7.12 -1.03
N ALA A 87 1.03 -6.91 0.17
CA ALA A 87 0.04 -5.87 0.42
C ALA A 87 0.67 -4.47 0.30
N PRO A 88 -0.11 -3.44 -0.07
CA PRO A 88 0.32 -2.05 0.03
C PRO A 88 0.67 -1.68 1.47
N LEU A 89 1.64 -0.78 1.63
CA LEU A 89 2.05 -0.24 2.92
C LEU A 89 0.93 0.60 3.57
N SER A 90 0.96 0.64 4.91
CA SER A 90 0.17 1.56 5.73
C SER A 90 0.64 3.00 5.54
N ARG A 91 -0.12 3.98 6.06
CA ARG A 91 0.21 5.40 5.88
C ARG A 91 1.60 5.73 6.43
N GLY A 92 1.89 5.26 7.64
CA GLY A 92 3.21 5.40 8.26
C GLY A 92 4.30 4.69 7.47
N GLY A 93 4.06 3.44 7.03
CA GLY A 93 5.03 2.71 6.21
C GLY A 93 5.36 3.41 4.89
N ARG A 94 4.37 4.06 4.27
CA ARG A 94 4.59 4.86 3.05
C ARG A 94 5.39 6.13 3.29
N LEU A 95 5.17 6.79 4.43
CA LEU A 95 5.97 7.95 4.82
C LEU A 95 7.44 7.53 5.00
N TRP A 96 7.69 6.46 5.74
CA TRP A 96 9.04 5.93 5.94
C TRP A 96 9.71 5.54 4.63
N ALA A 97 9.01 4.82 3.75
CA ALA A 97 9.56 4.46 2.44
C ALA A 97 9.90 5.70 1.57
N ARG A 98 9.15 6.81 1.70
CA ARG A 98 9.49 8.08 1.02
C ARG A 98 10.73 8.73 1.62
N ILE A 99 10.86 8.70 2.95
CA ILE A 99 12.04 9.22 3.63
C ILE A 99 13.27 8.41 3.25
N GLU A 100 13.19 7.07 3.25
CA GLU A 100 14.27 6.19 2.79
C GLU A 100 14.67 6.49 1.34
N ASN A 101 13.70 6.63 0.43
CA ASN A 101 13.98 7.02 -0.96
C ASN A 101 14.62 8.41 -1.06
N ALA A 102 14.20 9.37 -0.24
CA ALA A 102 14.75 10.73 -0.22
C ALA A 102 16.20 10.74 0.28
N VAL A 103 16.50 9.99 1.35
CA VAL A 103 17.85 9.81 1.87
C VAL A 103 18.75 9.13 0.84
N ALA A 104 18.29 8.03 0.23
CA ALA A 104 19.04 7.35 -0.83
C ALA A 104 19.28 8.27 -2.04
N GLY A 105 18.25 9.02 -2.45
CA GLY A 105 18.34 10.00 -3.53
C GLY A 105 19.33 11.12 -3.21
N SER A 106 19.32 11.66 -1.99
CA SER A 106 20.27 12.68 -1.53
C SER A 106 21.71 12.17 -1.60
N LEU A 107 21.99 10.96 -1.10
CA LEU A 107 23.33 10.36 -1.18
C LEU A 107 23.81 10.18 -2.62
N LEU A 108 22.96 9.68 -3.51
CA LEU A 108 23.26 9.57 -4.94
C LEU A 108 23.48 10.95 -5.58
N GLY A 109 22.68 11.94 -5.18
CA GLY A 109 22.78 13.32 -5.64
C GLY A 109 24.09 14.00 -5.23
N VAL A 110 24.57 13.76 -4.01
CA VAL A 110 25.90 14.21 -3.55
C VAL A 110 26.98 13.62 -4.44
N VAL A 111 26.98 12.30 -4.65
CA VAL A 111 27.99 11.62 -5.47
C VAL A 111 27.99 12.19 -6.89
N ALA A 112 26.81 12.32 -7.51
CA ALA A 112 26.68 12.86 -8.87
C ALA A 112 27.12 14.34 -8.96
N GLY A 113 26.71 15.17 -7.99
CA GLY A 113 27.01 16.60 -7.97
C GLY A 113 28.49 16.91 -7.72
N SER A 114 29.18 16.07 -6.94
CA SER A 114 30.62 16.21 -6.64
C SER A 114 31.52 16.09 -7.88
N PHE A 115 31.05 15.47 -8.97
CA PHE A 115 31.79 15.44 -10.24
C PHE A 115 31.83 16.81 -10.94
N VAL A 116 31.00 17.77 -10.51
CA VAL A 116 30.95 19.13 -11.05
C VAL A 116 31.71 20.10 -10.14
N SER A 117 31.30 20.21 -8.87
CA SER A 117 31.96 21.04 -7.86
C SER A 117 31.47 20.70 -6.44
N ALA A 118 32.08 21.31 -5.42
CA ALA A 118 31.64 21.17 -4.03
C ALA A 118 30.21 21.74 -3.82
N GLU A 119 29.89 22.87 -4.44
CA GLU A 119 28.54 23.43 -4.46
C GLU A 119 27.58 22.54 -5.26
N GLY A 120 28.08 21.93 -6.34
CA GLY A 120 27.36 20.92 -7.12
C GLY A 120 26.88 19.75 -6.27
N ALA A 121 27.67 19.31 -5.29
CA ALA A 121 27.27 18.28 -4.33
C ALA A 121 26.06 18.68 -3.46
N LEU A 122 26.00 19.95 -3.03
CA LEU A 122 24.88 20.47 -2.24
C LEU A 122 23.59 20.54 -3.07
N VAL A 123 23.68 21.07 -4.30
CA VAL A 123 22.54 21.15 -5.23
C VAL A 123 22.07 19.75 -5.61
N GLY A 124 23.01 18.86 -5.94
CA GLY A 124 22.74 17.46 -6.26
C GLY A 124 22.05 16.73 -5.11
N SER A 125 22.50 16.93 -3.87
CA SER A 125 21.84 16.38 -2.67
C SER A 125 20.38 16.80 -2.57
N TRP A 126 20.08 18.09 -2.75
CA TRP A 126 18.72 18.61 -2.63
C TRP A 126 17.80 18.11 -3.76
N ILE A 127 18.30 18.09 -5.01
CA ILE A 127 17.59 17.50 -6.15
C ILE A 127 17.33 16.01 -5.91
N GLY A 128 18.36 15.27 -5.48
CA GLY A 128 18.26 13.86 -5.16
C GLY A 128 17.22 13.57 -4.07
N TRP A 129 17.20 14.37 -3.00
CA TRP A 129 16.20 14.30 -1.94
C TRP A 129 14.78 14.50 -2.48
N THR A 130 14.57 15.59 -3.24
CA THR A 130 13.23 15.93 -3.75
C THR A 130 12.70 14.86 -4.70
N LEU A 131 13.51 14.39 -5.64
CA LEU A 131 13.15 13.30 -6.54
C LEU A 131 12.88 11.99 -5.79
N GLY A 132 13.72 11.65 -4.81
CA GLY A 132 13.52 10.49 -3.95
C GLY A 132 12.23 10.54 -3.15
N TYR A 133 11.89 11.70 -2.57
CA TYR A 133 10.66 11.89 -1.79
C TYR A 133 9.40 11.82 -2.66
N LEU A 134 9.46 12.34 -3.90
CA LEU A 134 8.35 12.31 -4.86
C LEU A 134 8.08 10.90 -5.42
N LYS A 135 9.09 10.01 -5.41
CA LYS A 135 8.93 8.62 -5.87
C LYS A 135 7.86 7.91 -5.03
N PRO A 136 6.79 7.38 -5.66
CA PRO A 136 5.72 6.72 -4.93
C PRO A 136 6.25 5.40 -4.32
N PRO A 137 5.95 5.13 -3.04
CA PRO A 137 6.35 3.88 -2.40
C PRO A 137 5.47 2.72 -2.91
N GLU A 138 6.15 1.66 -3.33
CA GLU A 138 5.57 0.42 -3.88
C GLU A 138 4.97 -0.49 -2.80
#